data_AF-A0A2W5D0J4-F1
#
_entry.id   AF-A0A2W5D0J4-F1
#
_cell.length_a   1.000
_cell.length_b   1.000
_cell.length_c   1.000
_cell.angle_alpha   90.00
_cell.angle_beta   90.00
_cell.angle_gamma   90.00
#
_symmetry.space_group_name_H-M   'P 1'
#
loop_
_entity.id
_entity.type
_entity.pdbx_description
1 polymer ?
#
loop_
_entity_poly.entity_id
_entity_poly.type
_entity_poly.pdbx_seq_one_letter_code
_entity_poly.pdbx_strand_id
1 'polypeptide(L)'
;RFHYPDLAEVESFISSAEWVDLFAHVKRSFAGTTGLGLKTVAPVAGFEWPEDFDGEESVNARRAAVAGDATARAQILRYNAGDVHATQVVREWMSAGAPGVPPLEP
;
A
#
# COMPACT_ATOMS: atom_id res chain seq x y z
N ARG A 1 -18.60 19.67 -10.39
CA ARG A 1 -17.64 19.60 -11.52
C ARG A 1 -16.30 19.27 -10.89
N PHE A 2 -15.74 18.09 -11.12
CA PHE A 2 -14.41 17.76 -10.61
C PHE A 2 -13.38 18.57 -11.41
N HIS A 3 -12.49 19.28 -10.71
CA HIS A 3 -11.30 19.90 -11.30
C HIS A 3 -10.20 18.83 -11.33
N TYR A 4 -9.41 18.79 -12.41
CA TYR A 4 -8.19 18.00 -12.45
C TYR A 4 -7.06 18.87 -11.89
N PRO A 5 -6.26 18.39 -10.93
CA PRO A 5 -5.19 19.19 -10.36
C PRO A 5 -4.16 19.54 -11.43
N ASP A 6 -3.65 20.77 -11.42
CA ASP A 6 -2.49 21.14 -12.21
C ASP A 6 -1.18 20.62 -11.58
N LEU A 7 -0.07 20.74 -12.31
CA LEU A 7 1.21 20.23 -11.85
C LEU A 7 1.68 20.93 -10.57
N ALA A 8 1.45 22.24 -10.43
CA ALA A 8 1.88 23.01 -9.27
C ALA A 8 1.09 22.61 -8.03
N GLU A 9 -0.21 22.31 -8.16
CA GLU A 9 -1.03 21.75 -7.09
C GLU A 9 -0.52 20.39 -6.62
N VAL A 10 -0.17 19.50 -7.56
CA VAL A 10 0.40 18.18 -7.23
C VAL A 10 1.74 18.33 -6.52
N GLU A 11 2.64 19.16 -7.03
CA GLU A 11 3.96 19.44 -6.44
C GLU A 11 3.84 20.03 -5.03
N SER A 12 2.93 20.99 -4.85
CA SER A 12 2.66 21.58 -3.53
C SER A 12 2.15 20.54 -2.54
N PHE A 13 1.32 19.60 -2.98
CA PHE A 13 0.77 18.56 -2.11
C PHE A 13 1.84 17.54 -1.72
N ILE A 14 2.56 16.96 -2.69
CA ILE A 14 3.57 15.91 -2.41
C ILE A 14 4.80 16.44 -1.63
N SER A 15 5.04 17.75 -1.66
CA SER A 15 6.11 18.40 -0.88
C SER A 15 5.67 18.84 0.52
N SER A 16 4.36 18.80 0.80
CA SER A 16 3.80 19.19 2.09
C SER A 16 3.92 18.08 3.14
N ALA A 17 3.68 18.43 4.41
CA ALA A 17 3.60 17.46 5.51
C ALA A 17 2.38 16.52 5.43
N GLU A 18 1.40 16.82 4.59
CA GLU A 18 0.23 15.98 4.37
C GLU A 18 0.58 14.70 3.58
N TRP A 19 1.67 14.73 2.79
CA TRP A 19 2.17 13.57 2.06
C TRP A 19 3.08 12.72 2.94
N VAL A 20 2.50 11.71 3.60
CA VAL A 20 3.22 10.83 4.52
C VAL A 20 3.62 9.53 3.84
N ASP A 21 4.92 9.31 3.66
CA ASP A 21 5.46 8.01 3.25
C ASP A 21 5.46 7.02 4.42
N LEU A 22 4.43 6.18 4.50
CA LEU A 22 4.28 5.18 5.55
C LEU A 22 5.45 4.17 5.59
N PHE A 23 6.06 3.85 4.45
CA PHE A 23 7.17 2.89 4.41
C PHE A 23 8.41 3.43 5.12
N ALA A 24 8.65 4.74 5.06
CA ALA A 24 9.72 5.38 5.83
C ALA A 24 9.47 5.25 7.34
N HIS A 25 8.22 5.31 7.81
CA HIS A 25 7.87 5.08 9.21
C HIS A 25 8.04 3.61 9.60
N VAL A 26 7.54 2.68 8.79
CA VAL A 26 7.70 1.22 9.01
C VAL A 26 9.18 0.86 9.20
N LYS A 27 10.06 1.32 8.31
CA LYS A 27 11.51 1.04 8.39
C LYS A 27 12.19 1.62 9.63
N ARG A 28 11.68 2.73 10.18
CA ARG A 28 12.22 3.32 11.41
C ARG A 28 11.71 2.63 12.67
N SER A 29 10.51 2.06 12.60
CA SER A 29 9.81 1.51 13.77
C SER A 29 10.00 0.02 13.97
N PHE A 30 10.33 -0.74 12.92
CA PHE A 30 10.36 -2.20 12.98
C PHE A 30 11.66 -2.80 12.44
N ALA A 31 11.99 -3.99 12.94
CA ALA A 31 13.01 -4.88 12.40
C ALA A 31 12.34 -6.16 11.89
N GLY A 32 12.78 -6.67 10.74
CA GLY A 32 12.23 -7.88 10.13
C GLY A 32 13.30 -8.69 9.42
N THR A 33 13.20 -10.02 9.47
CA THR A 33 14.17 -10.95 8.86
C THR A 33 13.89 -11.24 7.38
N THR A 34 12.65 -10.99 6.93
CA THR A 34 12.18 -11.28 5.57
C THR A 34 11.80 -10.00 4.80
N GLY A 35 12.21 -8.83 5.31
CA GLY A 35 11.87 -7.52 4.76
C GLY A 35 10.73 -6.83 5.52
N LEU A 36 10.39 -5.63 5.07
CA LEU A 36 9.39 -4.75 5.69
C LEU A 36 8.40 -4.18 4.65
N GLY A 37 8.30 -4.84 3.49
CA GLY A 37 7.38 -4.41 2.44
C GLY A 37 5.91 -4.56 2.85
N LEU A 38 5.02 -3.91 2.10
CA LEU A 38 3.58 -3.89 2.42
C LEU A 38 2.99 -5.31 2.57
N LYS A 39 3.31 -6.22 1.65
CA LYS A 39 2.89 -7.63 1.72
C LYS A 39 3.42 -8.40 2.93
N THR A 40 4.50 -7.94 3.56
CA THR A 40 5.05 -8.54 4.78
C THR A 40 4.39 -7.95 6.02
N VAL A 41 4.16 -6.64 6.05
CA VAL A 41 3.70 -5.92 7.25
C VAL A 41 2.19 -5.95 7.39
N ALA A 42 1.43 -5.84 6.30
CA ALA A 42 -0.03 -5.78 6.38
C ALA A 42 -0.68 -7.04 7.00
N PRO A 43 -0.20 -8.28 6.74
CA PRO A 43 -0.70 -9.47 7.43
C PRO A 43 -0.45 -9.45 8.94
N VAL A 44 0.69 -8.90 9.38
CA VAL A 44 0.98 -8.71 10.83
C VAL A 44 0.00 -7.72 11.44
N ALA A 45 -0.41 -6.70 10.68
CA ALA A 45 -1.46 -5.75 11.05
C ALA A 45 -2.90 -6.31 10.90
N GLY A 46 -3.06 -7.58 10.51
CA GLY A 46 -4.35 -8.25 10.37
C GLY A 46 -5.07 -8.06 9.03
N PHE A 47 -4.37 -7.58 7.99
CA PHE A 47 -4.93 -7.47 6.64
C PHE A 47 -4.68 -8.72 5.81
N GLU A 48 -5.72 -9.20 5.13
CA GLU A 48 -5.63 -10.31 4.18
C GLU A 48 -6.07 -9.84 2.79
N TRP A 49 -5.26 -10.13 1.77
CA TRP A 49 -5.69 -9.90 0.39
C TRP A 49 -6.67 -11.00 -0.04
N PRO A 50 -7.69 -10.67 -0.85
CA PRO A 50 -8.67 -11.65 -1.33
C PRO A 50 -8.10 -12.64 -2.34
N GLU A 51 -7.00 -12.30 -3.00
CA GLU A 51 -6.31 -13.11 -4.00
C GLU A 51 -4.79 -12.98 -3.81
N ASP A 52 -4.07 -14.09 -3.91
CA ASP A 52 -2.60 -14.05 -4.01
C ASP A 52 -2.25 -13.65 -5.43
N PHE A 53 -1.80 -12.41 -5.57
CA PHE A 53 -1.56 -11.78 -6.86
C PHE A 53 -0.26 -10.97 -6.79
N ASP A 54 0.76 -11.39 -7.52
CA ASP A 54 2.09 -10.83 -7.42
C ASP A 54 2.34 -9.62 -8.34
N GLY A 55 3.52 -9.02 -8.19
CA GLY A 55 3.89 -7.84 -8.95
C GLY A 55 4.02 -8.09 -10.45
N GLU A 56 4.52 -9.26 -10.86
CA GLU A 56 4.66 -9.61 -12.28
C GLU A 56 3.28 -9.87 -12.91
N GLU A 57 2.42 -10.60 -12.21
CA GLU A 57 1.05 -10.84 -12.60
C GLU A 57 0.27 -9.53 -12.75
N SER A 58 0.49 -8.55 -11.85
CA SER A 58 -0.13 -7.22 -11.94
C SER A 58 0.24 -6.47 -13.22
N VAL A 59 1.50 -6.58 -13.68
CA VAL A 59 1.95 -5.94 -14.92
C VAL A 59 1.26 -6.58 -16.13
N ASN A 60 1.14 -7.90 -16.15
CA ASN A 60 0.48 -8.63 -17.23
C ASN A 60 -1.04 -8.34 -17.26
N ALA A 61 -1.71 -8.35 -16.11
CA ALA A 61 -3.12 -7.98 -16.02
C ALA A 61 -3.36 -6.52 -16.43
N ARG A 62 -2.47 -5.59 -16.07
CA ARG A 62 -2.56 -4.19 -16.53
C ARG A 62 -2.47 -4.11 -18.06
N ARG A 63 -1.56 -4.86 -18.69
CA ARG A 63 -1.42 -4.88 -20.16
C ARG A 63 -2.70 -5.41 -20.82
N ALA A 64 -3.22 -6.53 -20.34
CA ALA A 64 -4.47 -7.11 -20.84
C ALA A 64 -5.68 -6.17 -20.62
N ALA A 65 -5.77 -5.53 -19.45
CA ALA A 65 -6.80 -4.55 -19.13
C ALA A 65 -6.80 -3.36 -20.10
N VAL A 66 -5.62 -2.81 -20.41
CA VAL A 66 -5.46 -1.71 -21.37
C VAL A 66 -5.79 -2.17 -22.80
N ALA A 67 -5.55 -3.44 -23.13
CA ALA A 67 -5.94 -4.05 -24.40
C ALA A 67 -7.44 -4.36 -24.51
N GLY A 68 -8.24 -4.11 -23.46
CA GLY A 68 -9.70 -4.25 -23.48
C GLY A 68 -10.25 -5.47 -22.74
N ASP A 69 -9.41 -6.26 -22.06
CA ASP A 69 -9.87 -7.37 -21.22
C ASP A 69 -10.55 -6.85 -19.94
N ALA A 70 -11.87 -6.99 -19.88
CA ALA A 70 -12.68 -6.55 -18.75
C ALA A 70 -12.41 -7.34 -17.45
N THR A 71 -12.03 -8.61 -17.55
CA THR A 71 -11.69 -9.46 -16.40
C THR A 71 -10.36 -9.02 -15.80
N ALA A 72 -9.34 -8.83 -16.65
CA ALA A 72 -8.05 -8.31 -16.21
C ALA A 72 -8.18 -6.90 -15.63
N ARG A 73 -9.07 -6.06 -16.20
CA ARG A 73 -9.39 -4.74 -15.65
C ARG A 73 -10.02 -4.83 -14.26
N ALA A 74 -10.96 -5.72 -14.05
CA ALA A 74 -11.55 -5.93 -12.74
C ALA A 74 -10.52 -6.43 -11.72
N GLN A 75 -9.64 -7.34 -12.15
CA GLN A 75 -8.57 -7.91 -11.32
C GLN A 75 -7.57 -6.84 -10.86
N ILE A 76 -7.00 -6.04 -11.78
CA ILE A 76 -6.02 -5.01 -11.40
C ILE A 76 -6.64 -3.91 -10.51
N LEU A 77 -7.93 -3.60 -10.69
CA LEU A 77 -8.63 -2.65 -9.83
C LEU A 77 -8.81 -3.19 -8.41
N ARG A 78 -9.18 -4.47 -8.24
CA ARG A 78 -9.28 -5.10 -6.92
C ARG A 78 -7.92 -5.16 -6.24
N TYR A 79 -6.88 -5.56 -6.96
CA TYR A 79 -5.51 -5.58 -6.45
C TYR A 79 -5.05 -4.21 -5.95
N ASN A 80 -5.18 -3.17 -6.79
CA ASN A 80 -4.79 -1.80 -6.42
C ASN A 80 -5.62 -1.24 -5.25
N ALA A 81 -6.92 -1.56 -5.19
CA ALA A 81 -7.76 -1.18 -4.06
C ALA A 81 -7.32 -1.90 -2.77
N GLY A 82 -6.91 -3.17 -2.87
CA GLY A 82 -6.33 -3.94 -1.79
C GLY A 82 -5.10 -3.26 -1.19
N ASP A 83 -4.17 -2.77 -2.02
CA ASP A 83 -2.96 -2.09 -1.55
C ASP A 83 -3.25 -0.75 -0.84
N VAL A 84 -4.26 0.00 -1.31
CA VAL A 84 -4.74 1.21 -0.63
C VAL A 84 -5.32 0.87 0.75
N HIS A 85 -6.20 -0.14 0.82
CA HIS A 85 -6.78 -0.57 2.10
C HIS A 85 -5.71 -1.14 3.04
N ALA A 86 -4.78 -1.95 2.54
CA ALA A 86 -3.66 -2.49 3.32
C ALA A 86 -2.82 -1.36 3.94
N THR A 87 -2.53 -0.31 3.15
CA THR A 87 -1.79 0.86 3.64
C THR A 87 -2.56 1.58 4.75
N GLN A 88 -3.88 1.72 4.62
CA GLN A 88 -4.72 2.28 5.68
C GLN A 88 -4.67 1.43 6.95
N VAL A 89 -4.84 0.11 6.84
CA VAL A 89 -4.80 -0.82 8.00
C VAL A 89 -3.45 -0.73 8.70
N VAL A 90 -2.33 -0.73 7.97
CA VAL A 90 -1.00 -0.59 8.57
C VAL A 90 -0.87 0.75 9.31
N ARG A 91 -1.36 1.85 8.74
CA ARG A 91 -1.32 3.17 9.39
C ARG A 91 -2.12 3.18 10.70
N GLU A 92 -3.33 2.63 10.70
CA GLU A 92 -4.19 2.56 11.88
C GLU A 92 -3.56 1.68 12.97
N TRP A 93 -3.04 0.52 12.58
CA TRP A 93 -2.34 -0.40 13.48
C TRP A 93 -1.09 0.23 14.11
N MET A 94 -0.25 0.93 13.33
CA MET A 94 0.90 1.67 13.86
C MET A 94 0.47 2.80 14.79
N SER A 95 -0.62 3.50 14.47
CA SER A 95 -1.16 4.59 15.29
C SER A 95 -1.70 4.07 16.64
N ALA A 96 -2.15 2.82 16.69
CA ALA A 96 -2.54 2.13 17.91
C ALA A 96 -1.35 1.55 18.71
N GLY A 97 -0.11 1.86 18.32
CA GLY A 97 1.10 1.37 18.98
C GLY A 97 1.54 -0.02 18.53
N ALA A 98 1.11 -0.47 17.35
CA ALA A 98 1.46 -1.76 16.76
C ALA A 98 1.24 -2.95 17.72
N PRO A 99 0.00 -3.17 18.19
CA PRO A 99 -0.30 -4.23 19.15
C PRO A 99 0.18 -5.60 18.65
N GLY A 100 0.74 -6.38 19.58
CA GLY A 100 1.30 -7.70 19.30
C GLY A 100 2.78 -7.70 18.88
N VAL A 101 3.39 -6.53 18.66
CA VAL A 101 4.83 -6.42 18.37
C VAL A 101 5.59 -6.16 19.67
N PRO A 102 6.50 -7.08 20.09
CA PRO A 102 7.32 -6.83 21.26
C PRO A 102 8.37 -5.75 20.97
N PRO A 103 8.77 -4.94 21.98
CA PRO A 103 9.91 -4.06 21.83
C PRO A 103 11.19 -4.87 21.62
N LEU A 104 12.16 -4.29 20.91
CA LEU A 104 13.50 -4.85 20.88
C LEU A 104 14.11 -4.69 22.28
N GLU A 105 14.55 -5.81 22.87
CA GLU A 105 15.32 -5.74 24.11
C GLU A 105 16.65 -5.00 23.85
N PRO A 106 17.11 -4.16 24.80
CA PRO A 106 18.35 -3.39 24.66
C PRO A 106 19.62 -4.26 24.58
#